data_AF-A0A150QNW5-F1
#
_entry.id   AF-A0A150QNW5-F1
#
_cell.length_a   1.000
_cell.length_b   1.000
_cell.length_c   1.000
_cell.angle_alpha   90.00
_cell.angle_beta   90.00
_cell.angle_gamma   90.00
#
_symmetry.space_group_name_H-M   'P 1'
#
loop_
_entity.id
_entity.type
_entity.pdbx_description
1 polymer ?
#
loop_
_entity_poly.entity_id
_entity_poly.type
_entity_poly.pdbx_seq_one_letter_code
_entity_poly.pdbx_strand_id
1 'polypeptide(L)'
;MKDLTSQEEANVRAALQFLRLRLGGWASLAKAIGFKEATLANVGKKGRSVSASMAMRVAKLVHVGVDDLLTGKFPPPGTCPYCGHSDPSKTPPEHATNALG
;
A
#
# COMPACT_ATOMS: atom_id res chain seq x y z
N MET A 1 16.43 -12.35 11.22
CA MET A 1 16.20 -12.15 9.78
C MET A 1 15.00 -11.23 9.64
N LYS A 2 15.00 -10.27 8.70
CA LYS A 2 13.81 -9.47 8.38
C LYS A 2 13.19 -10.06 7.12
N ASP A 3 11.86 -10.22 7.12
CA ASP A 3 11.14 -10.81 5.99
C ASP A 3 11.01 -9.85 4.80
N LEU A 4 11.17 -8.54 5.03
CA LEU A 4 11.14 -7.49 4.01
C LEU A 4 12.44 -6.69 4.03
N THR A 5 12.88 -6.28 2.85
CA THR A 5 13.91 -5.26 2.65
C THR A 5 13.37 -3.88 3.03
N SER A 6 14.28 -2.93 3.26
CA SER A 6 13.91 -1.54 3.57
C SER A 6 13.07 -0.88 2.47
N GLN A 7 13.31 -1.23 1.20
CA GLN A 7 12.55 -0.69 0.07
C GLN A 7 11.13 -1.24 0.03
N GLU A 8 10.96 -2.55 0.22
CA GLU A 8 9.65 -3.18 0.30
C GLU A 8 8.83 -2.63 1.47
N GLU A 9 9.44 -2.45 2.65
CA GLU A 9 8.74 -1.80 3.76
C GLU A 9 8.33 -0.36 3.42
N ALA A 10 9.14 0.38 2.67
CA ALA A 10 8.81 1.75 2.24
C ALA A 10 7.60 1.76 1.28
N ASN A 11 7.54 0.82 0.35
CA ASN A 11 6.42 0.66 -0.58
C ASN A 11 5.12 0.29 0.16
N VAL A 12 5.18 -0.65 1.11
CA VAL A 12 4.01 -0.99 1.94
C VAL A 12 3.57 0.22 2.80
N ARG A 13 4.51 1.02 3.32
CA ARG A 13 4.17 2.26 4.05
C ARG A 13 3.47 3.28 3.15
N ALA A 14 3.89 3.43 1.90
CA ALA A 14 3.23 4.32 0.94
C ALA A 14 1.78 3.86 0.69
N ALA A 15 1.56 2.56 0.51
CA ALA A 15 0.22 1.99 0.38
C ALA A 15 -0.65 2.20 1.62
N LEU A 16 -0.10 1.99 2.83
CA LEU A 16 -0.82 2.25 4.07
C LEU A 16 -1.24 3.72 4.19
N GLN A 17 -0.38 4.67 3.81
CA GLN A 17 -0.73 6.08 3.82
C GLN A 17 -1.81 6.44 2.80
N PHE A 18 -1.71 5.90 1.58
CA PHE A 18 -2.74 6.06 0.57
C PHE A 18 -4.10 5.53 1.06
N LEU A 19 -4.12 4.33 1.63
CA LEU A 19 -5.35 3.71 2.14
C LEU A 19 -5.91 4.42 3.37
N ARG A 20 -5.05 4.96 4.24
CA ARG A 20 -5.49 5.81 5.36
C ARG A 20 -6.33 6.98 4.87
N LEU A 21 -5.89 7.65 3.81
CA LEU A 21 -6.61 8.79 3.23
C LEU A 21 -7.94 8.34 2.61
N ARG A 22 -7.96 7.19 1.92
CA ARG A 22 -9.16 6.66 1.26
C ARG A 22 -10.21 6.09 2.21
N LEU A 23 -9.77 5.46 3.31
CA LEU A 23 -10.66 4.80 4.29
C LEU A 23 -11.02 5.70 5.48
N GLY A 24 -10.56 6.96 5.48
CA GLY A 24 -10.91 7.93 6.51
C GLY A 24 -10.14 7.81 7.83
N GLY A 25 -8.96 7.17 7.82
CA GLY A 25 -8.04 7.18 8.97
C GLY A 25 -7.43 5.83 9.32
N TRP A 26 -6.59 5.85 10.37
CA TRP A 26 -5.87 4.66 10.85
C TRP A 26 -6.80 3.62 11.48
N ALA A 27 -7.82 4.05 12.23
CA ALA A 27 -8.79 3.16 12.85
C ALA A 27 -9.52 2.29 11.82
N SER A 28 -10.06 2.91 10.76
CA SER A 28 -10.76 2.21 9.67
C SER A 28 -9.85 1.23 8.94
N LEU A 29 -8.63 1.68 8.58
CA LEU A 29 -7.65 0.81 7.93
C LEU A 29 -7.25 -0.36 8.83
N ALA A 30 -6.97 -0.11 10.11
CA ALA A 30 -6.59 -1.13 11.08
C ALA A 30 -7.67 -2.20 11.21
N LYS A 31 -8.94 -1.79 11.28
CA LYS A 31 -10.09 -2.71 11.27
C LYS A 31 -10.14 -3.54 9.98
N ALA A 32 -9.93 -2.91 8.82
CA ALA A 32 -9.97 -3.58 7.52
C ALA A 32 -8.89 -4.67 7.35
N ILE A 33 -7.68 -4.45 7.89
CA ILE A 33 -6.58 -5.43 7.82
C ILE A 33 -6.37 -6.23 9.12
N GLY A 34 -7.26 -6.09 10.11
CA GLY A 34 -7.22 -6.86 11.37
C GLY A 34 -5.99 -6.59 12.25
N PHE A 35 -5.59 -5.32 12.39
CA PHE A 35 -4.52 -4.87 13.29
C PHE A 35 -5.05 -3.85 14.31
N LYS A 36 -4.25 -3.58 15.35
CA LYS A 36 -4.51 -2.46 16.27
C LYS A 36 -4.14 -1.14 15.59
N GLU A 37 -4.94 -0.10 15.81
CA GLU A 37 -4.68 1.23 15.27
C GLU A 37 -3.30 1.75 15.67
N ALA A 38 -2.93 1.64 16.96
CA ALA A 38 -1.64 2.07 17.46
C ALA A 38 -0.46 1.37 16.74
N THR A 39 -0.63 0.12 16.32
CA THR A 39 0.38 -0.60 15.54
C THR A 39 0.58 0.06 14.18
N LEU A 40 -0.51 0.35 13.45
CA LEU A 40 -0.43 1.00 12.15
C LEU A 40 0.09 2.43 12.24
N ALA A 41 -0.34 3.20 13.24
CA ALA A 41 0.16 4.55 13.46
C ALA A 41 1.68 4.57 13.69
N ASN A 42 2.22 3.60 14.44
CA ASN A 42 3.66 3.47 14.66
C ASN A 42 4.43 3.01 13.42
N VAL A 43 3.86 2.10 12.62
CA VAL A 43 4.44 1.72 11.31
C VAL A 43 4.48 2.92 10.37
N GLY A 44 3.39 3.69 10.29
CA GLY A 44 3.28 4.90 9.46
C GLY A 44 4.27 5.99 9.85
N LYS A 45 4.56 6.16 11.15
CA LYS A 45 5.58 7.09 11.69
C LYS A 45 7.02 6.57 11.57
N LYS A 46 7.24 5.41 10.92
CA LYS A 46 8.53 4.70 10.83
C LYS A 46 9.11 4.20 12.17
N GLY A 47 8.33 4.18 13.24
CA GLY A 47 8.74 3.66 14.56
C GLY A 47 8.72 2.13 14.66
N ARG A 48 8.11 1.44 13.68
CA ARG A 48 8.03 -0.02 13.63
C ARG A 48 8.24 -0.55 12.20
N SER A 49 8.83 -1.74 12.10
CA SER A 49 8.95 -2.50 10.84
C SER A 49 7.58 -2.96 10.33
N VAL A 50 7.50 -3.19 9.02
CA VAL A 50 6.35 -3.82 8.38
C VAL A 50 6.55 -5.34 8.45
N SER A 51 5.52 -6.09 8.86
CA SER A 51 5.56 -7.56 8.81
C SER A 51 5.09 -8.10 7.46
N ALA A 52 5.55 -9.29 7.06
CA ALA A 52 5.05 -9.98 5.87
C ALA A 52 3.53 -10.18 5.90
N SER A 53 2.97 -10.53 7.07
CA SER A 53 1.53 -10.66 7.27
C SER A 53 0.77 -9.35 7.03
N MET A 54 1.37 -8.20 7.32
CA MET A 54 0.76 -6.89 7.04
C MET A 54 0.74 -6.61 5.55
N ALA A 55 1.85 -6.86 4.85
CA ALA A 55 1.92 -6.72 3.38
C ALA A 55 0.87 -7.60 2.69
N MET A 56 0.77 -8.89 3.07
CA MET A 56 -0.22 -9.81 2.52
C MET A 56 -1.67 -9.34 2.73
N ARG A 57 -2.00 -8.84 3.92
CA ARG A 57 -3.37 -8.35 4.20
C ARG A 57 -3.68 -7.04 3.47
N VAL A 58 -2.69 -6.15 3.30
CA VAL A 58 -2.85 -4.95 2.48
C VAL A 58 -3.10 -5.33 1.02
N ALA A 59 -2.28 -6.20 0.44
CA ALA A 59 -2.46 -6.69 -0.93
C ALA A 59 -3.86 -7.31 -1.13
N LYS A 60 -4.31 -8.12 -0.17
CA LYS A 60 -5.65 -8.71 -0.18
C LYS A 60 -6.76 -7.66 -0.08
N LEU A 61 -6.62 -6.64 0.76
CA LEU A 61 -7.60 -5.57 0.93
C LEU A 61 -7.83 -4.79 -0.37
N VAL A 62 -6.78 -4.59 -1.17
CA VAL A 62 -6.85 -3.80 -2.41
C VAL A 62 -6.91 -4.65 -3.67
N HIS A 63 -7.01 -5.97 -3.53
CA HIS A 63 -7.09 -6.94 -4.62
C HIS A 63 -5.94 -6.84 -5.65
N VAL A 64 -4.70 -6.61 -5.17
CA VAL A 64 -3.49 -6.61 -6.01
C VAL A 64 -2.56 -7.76 -5.63
N GLY A 65 -1.65 -8.12 -6.53
CA GLY A 65 -0.58 -9.07 -6.21
C GLY A 65 0.32 -8.54 -5.10
N VAL A 66 0.84 -9.42 -4.24
CA VAL A 66 1.80 -8.99 -3.21
C VAL A 66 3.04 -8.37 -3.84
N ASP A 67 3.49 -8.88 -4.99
CA ASP A 67 4.63 -8.32 -5.71
C ASP A 67 4.36 -6.89 -6.17
N ASP A 68 3.16 -6.57 -6.67
CA ASP A 68 2.84 -5.20 -7.08
C ASP A 68 2.89 -4.21 -5.90
N LEU A 69 2.53 -4.68 -4.71
CA LEU A 69 2.67 -3.91 -3.47
C LEU A 69 4.16 -3.77 -3.07
N LEU A 70 4.93 -4.87 -3.09
CA LEU A 70 6.32 -4.90 -2.67
C LEU A 70 7.25 -4.16 -3.64
N THR A 71 6.96 -4.16 -4.94
CA THR A 71 7.71 -3.41 -5.96
C THR A 71 7.20 -1.97 -6.15
N GLY A 72 6.19 -1.55 -5.39
CA GLY A 72 5.72 -0.16 -5.39
C GLY A 72 4.89 0.26 -6.62
N LYS A 73 4.28 -0.70 -7.33
CA LYS A 73 3.27 -0.40 -8.36
C LYS A 73 1.93 0.01 -7.73
N PHE A 74 1.68 -0.42 -6.50
CA PHE A 74 0.59 0.06 -5.67
C PHE A 74 1.11 0.89 -4.48
N PRO A 75 0.57 2.11 -4.23
CA PRO A 75 -0.45 2.80 -5.03
C PRO A 75 0.10 3.20 -6.41
N PRO A 76 -0.77 3.50 -7.41
CA PRO A 76 -0.31 3.82 -8.75
C PRO A 76 0.77 4.92 -8.78
N PRO A 77 1.82 4.79 -9.61
CA PRO A 77 2.81 5.84 -9.78
C PRO A 77 2.16 7.19 -10.07
N GLY A 78 2.70 8.26 -9.47
CA GLY A 78 2.10 9.59 -9.55
C GLY A 78 1.00 9.88 -8.52
N THR A 79 0.69 8.93 -7.63
CA THR A 79 -0.19 9.19 -6.47
C THR A 79 0.47 10.15 -5.49
N CYS A 80 -0.21 11.27 -5.23
CA CYS A 80 0.24 12.26 -4.25
C CYS A 80 0.26 11.65 -2.84
N PRO A 81 1.39 11.72 -2.10
CA PRO A 81 1.51 11.12 -0.77
C PRO A 81 0.70 11.85 0.31
N TYR A 82 0.21 13.06 0.03
CA TYR A 82 -0.51 13.89 0.99
C TYR A 82 -2.03 13.77 0.87
N CYS A 83 -2.56 13.78 -0.36
CA CYS A 83 -4.01 13.73 -0.61
C CYS A 83 -4.49 12.41 -1.23
N GLY A 84 -3.60 11.56 -1.75
CA GLY A 84 -3.98 10.30 -2.36
C GLY A 84 -4.69 10.43 -3.72
N HIS A 85 -4.63 11.60 -4.35
CA HIS A 85 -4.99 11.76 -5.75
C HIS A 85 -3.87 11.25 -6.66
N SER A 86 -4.26 10.46 -7.65
CA SER A 86 -3.38 9.97 -8.71
C SER A 86 -3.45 10.94 -9.88
N ASP A 87 -2.29 11.38 -10.38
CA ASP A 87 -2.20 12.13 -11.63
C ASP A 87 -2.19 11.14 -12.80
N PRO A 88 -3.29 11.02 -13.57
CA PRO A 88 -3.37 10.04 -14.66
C PRO A 88 -2.37 10.34 -15.79
N SER A 89 -1.81 11.55 -15.87
CA SER A 89 -0.76 11.87 -16.85
C SER A 89 0.60 11.26 -16.50
N LYS A 90 0.78 10.80 -15.26
CA LYS A 90 2.01 10.16 -14.76
C LYS A 90 1.89 8.65 -14.62
N THR A 91 0.70 8.10 -14.89
CA THR A 91 0.52 6.66 -15.00
C THR A 91 1.26 6.20 -16.27
N PRO A 92 2.27 5.32 -16.17
CA PRO A 92 2.86 4.71 -17.36
C PRO A 92 1.73 4.07 -18.17
N PRO A 93 1.75 4.13 -19.51
CA PRO A 93 0.72 3.48 -20.32
C PRO A 93 0.75 1.98 -20.02
N GLU A 94 -0.19 1.50 -19.20
CA GLU A 94 -0.27 0.11 -18.83
C GLU A 94 -0.92 -0.69 -19.96
N HIS A 95 -0.14 -1.65 -20.46
CA HIS A 95 -0.51 -2.85 -21.23
C HIS A 95 -1.96 -2.96 -21.73
N ALA A 96 -2.19 -2.54 -22.98
CA ALA A 96 -3.30 -3.00 -23.81
C ALA A 96 -3.06 -4.46 -24.25
N THR A 97 -3.39 -5.45 -23.41
CA THR A 97 -3.40 -6.89 -23.77
C THR A 97 -4.19 -7.59 -22.64
N ASN A 98 -5.39 -8.17 -22.78
CA ASN A 98 -6.19 -8.63 -23.89
C ASN A 98 -7.68 -8.45 -23.55
N ALA A 99 -8.45 -7.85 -24.46
CA ALA A 99 -9.89 -7.97 -24.54
C ALA A 99 -10.25 -8.50 -25.93
N LEU A 100 -9.75 -9.69 -26.27
CA LEU A 100 -10.22 -10.53 -27.38
C LEU A 100 -10.01 -11.99 -26.94
N GLY A 101 -11.12 -12.71 -26.83
CA GLY A 101 -11.22 -14.10 -26.38
C GLY A 101 -12.63 -14.39 -25.91
#